data_AF-A0A2D7I4I5-F1
#
_entry.id   AF-A0A2D7I4I5-F1
#
_cell.length_a   1.000
_cell.length_b   1.000
_cell.length_c   1.000
_cell.angle_alpha   90.00
_cell.angle_beta   90.00
_cell.angle_gamma   90.00
#
_symmetry.space_group_name_H-M   'P 1'
#
loop_
_entity.id
_entity.type
_entity.pdbx_description
1 polymer ?
#
loop_
_entity_poly.entity_id
_entity_poly.type
_entity_poly.pdbx_seq_one_letter_code
_entity_poly.pdbx_strand_id
1 'polypeptide(L)'
;MNERTYENVDAPSPRGKRKRKKAPPPISQNDFQRAAARHLDRYSASVAGLRAVLERRAWRSAAHHGGHAREADGLIESVVNQCIELGLVDDTAYGRALVRRIRNRGGSLRRVQSELIKKGVPQDICGDLLRELKESDTELETAQIYARRRRLGPHRRPPEKRDEYRQKDLAAMARAGFPSSIIMAVLDSSRQVDPDA
;
A
#
# COMPACT_ATOMS: atom_id res chain seq x y z
N MET A 1 -49.49 48.72 -6.12
CA MET A 1 -49.76 47.28 -6.22
C MET A 1 -48.47 46.61 -6.64
N ASN A 2 -47.74 46.04 -5.69
CA ASN A 2 -46.92 44.84 -5.81
C ASN A 2 -46.19 44.61 -4.49
N GLU A 3 -46.39 43.40 -3.99
CA GLU A 3 -45.93 42.79 -2.76
C GLU A 3 -44.43 42.51 -2.79
N ARG A 4 -43.80 42.49 -1.59
CA ARG A 4 -42.84 41.44 -1.21
C ARG A 4 -42.44 41.61 0.25
N THR A 5 -43.05 40.80 1.09
CA THR A 5 -42.54 40.39 2.39
C THR A 5 -41.19 39.69 2.21
N TYR A 6 -40.20 40.05 3.02
CA TYR A 6 -38.97 39.28 3.17
C TYR A 6 -38.94 38.74 4.61
N GLU A 7 -39.16 37.43 4.75
CA GLU A 7 -38.86 36.69 5.97
C GLU A 7 -37.35 36.80 6.26
N ASN A 8 -37.02 37.15 7.50
CA ASN A 8 -35.66 37.11 8.01
C ASN A 8 -35.21 35.64 8.13
N VAL A 9 -34.55 35.12 7.09
CA VAL A 9 -33.88 33.82 7.09
C VAL A 9 -32.38 33.99 7.30
N ASP A 10 -31.98 34.48 8.46
CA ASP A 10 -30.56 34.41 8.88
C ASP A 10 -30.47 34.10 10.38
N ALA A 11 -30.96 32.90 10.74
CA ALA A 11 -30.49 32.23 11.94
C ALA A 11 -29.18 31.50 11.59
N PRO A 12 -28.02 31.83 12.21
CA PRO A 12 -26.82 31.05 12.01
C PRO A 12 -27.06 29.62 12.52
N SER A 13 -27.12 28.66 11.59
CA SER A 13 -27.23 27.24 11.88
C SER A 13 -26.16 26.81 12.90
N PRO A 14 -26.51 26.13 14.01
CA PRO A 14 -25.55 25.74 15.02
C PRO A 14 -24.65 24.63 14.44
N ARG A 15 -23.46 25.03 13.98
CA ARG A 15 -22.39 24.09 13.59
C ARG A 15 -22.16 23.13 14.76
N GLY A 16 -22.55 21.88 14.59
CA GLY A 16 -22.49 20.85 15.62
C GLY A 16 -21.13 20.82 16.33
N LYS A 17 -21.17 20.76 17.67
CA LYS A 17 -19.98 20.71 18.53
C LYS A 17 -19.05 19.60 18.04
N ARG A 18 -17.92 19.96 17.40
CA ARG A 18 -16.86 19.01 17.06
C ARG A 18 -16.47 18.26 18.33
N LYS A 19 -16.73 16.94 18.39
CA LYS A 19 -16.35 16.09 19.52
C LYS A 19 -14.86 16.32 19.82
N ARG A 20 -14.54 16.83 21.02
CA ARG A 20 -13.16 17.03 21.46
C ARG A 20 -12.43 15.69 21.35
N LYS A 21 -11.28 15.68 20.65
CA LYS A 21 -10.46 14.46 20.53
C LYS A 21 -9.99 14.09 21.94
N LYS A 22 -10.25 12.85 22.36
CA LYS A 22 -9.77 12.33 23.65
C LYS A 22 -8.24 12.42 23.69
N ALA A 23 -7.69 12.83 24.83
CA ALA A 23 -6.25 12.86 25.06
C ALA A 23 -5.64 11.47 24.80
N PRO A 24 -4.43 11.37 24.23
CA PRO A 24 -3.74 10.11 24.14
C PRO A 24 -3.48 9.57 25.57
N PRO A 25 -3.62 8.26 25.80
CA PRO A 25 -3.27 7.68 27.10
C PRO A 25 -1.74 7.76 27.32
N PRO A 26 -1.30 7.74 28.58
CA PRO A 26 0.11 7.74 28.93
C PRO A 26 0.82 6.46 28.46
N ILE A 27 2.15 6.56 28.29
CA ILE A 27 3.01 5.43 27.92
C ILE A 27 2.87 4.34 28.98
N SER A 28 2.38 3.17 28.58
CA SER A 28 2.28 1.98 29.44
C SER A 28 2.18 0.72 28.58
N GLN A 29 2.63 -0.41 29.14
CA GLN A 29 2.58 -1.70 28.45
C GLN A 29 1.15 -2.10 28.05
N ASN A 30 0.20 -1.97 28.97
CA ASN A 30 -1.21 -2.33 28.74
C ASN A 30 -1.83 -1.49 27.61
N ASP A 31 -1.50 -0.19 27.54
CA ASP A 31 -1.97 0.65 26.45
C ASP A 31 -1.41 0.22 25.09
N PHE A 32 -0.12 -0.13 25.01
CA PHE A 32 0.48 -0.65 23.78
C PHE A 32 -0.09 -2.02 23.38
N GLN A 33 -0.33 -2.93 24.32
CA GLN A 33 -0.99 -4.21 24.04
C GLN A 33 -2.40 -3.99 23.47
N ARG A 34 -3.21 -3.10 24.08
CA ARG A 34 -4.54 -2.74 23.56
C ARG A 34 -4.46 -2.08 22.19
N ALA A 35 -3.45 -1.24 21.96
CA ALA A 35 -3.24 -0.58 20.67
C ALA A 35 -2.85 -1.58 19.58
N ALA A 36 -1.95 -2.52 19.90
CA ALA A 36 -1.53 -3.60 19.02
C ALA A 36 -2.72 -4.51 18.67
N ALA A 37 -3.44 -5.02 19.66
CA ALA A 37 -4.62 -5.85 19.45
C ALA A 37 -5.66 -5.18 18.55
N ARG A 38 -5.99 -3.91 18.83
CA ARG A 38 -6.93 -3.14 17.98
C ARG A 38 -6.41 -2.94 16.55
N HIS A 39 -5.10 -2.81 16.38
CA HIS A 39 -4.52 -2.64 15.05
C HIS A 39 -4.59 -3.93 14.25
N LEU A 40 -4.16 -5.04 14.85
CA LEU A 40 -4.08 -6.36 14.23
C LEU A 40 -5.47 -6.97 13.95
N ASP A 41 -6.48 -6.65 14.76
CA ASP A 41 -7.88 -7.01 14.51
C ASP A 41 -8.42 -6.43 13.18
N ARG A 42 -7.91 -5.26 12.77
CA ARG A 42 -8.40 -4.53 11.60
C ARG A 42 -7.49 -4.64 10.38
N TYR A 43 -6.19 -4.81 10.60
CA TYR A 43 -5.19 -4.70 9.55
C TYR A 43 -4.15 -5.80 9.68
N SER A 44 -3.78 -6.40 8.55
CA SER A 44 -2.52 -7.13 8.47
C SER A 44 -1.34 -6.15 8.49
N ALA A 45 -0.32 -6.48 9.28
CA ALA A 45 0.87 -5.66 9.45
C ALA A 45 2.12 -6.54 9.43
N SER A 46 3.23 -5.96 8.97
CA SER A 46 4.57 -6.47 9.24
C SER A 46 5.00 -6.11 10.67
N VAL A 47 6.05 -6.76 11.16
CA VAL A 47 6.67 -6.43 12.46
C VAL A 47 7.09 -4.97 12.50
N ALA A 48 7.80 -4.50 11.48
CA ALA A 48 8.19 -3.10 11.35
C ALA A 48 6.98 -2.15 11.27
N GLY A 49 5.90 -2.59 10.61
CA GLY A 49 4.65 -1.83 10.54
C GLY A 49 3.98 -1.65 11.90
N LEU A 50 3.90 -2.73 12.69
CA LEU A 50 3.38 -2.70 14.06
C LEU A 50 4.24 -1.81 14.95
N ARG A 51 5.56 -1.96 14.92
CA ARG A 51 6.51 -1.11 15.66
C ARG A 51 6.26 0.38 15.35
N ALA A 52 6.19 0.75 14.08
CA ALA A 52 5.92 2.13 13.66
C ALA A 52 4.55 2.66 14.13
N VAL A 53 3.54 1.80 14.32
CA VAL A 53 2.25 2.21 14.91
C VAL A 53 2.41 2.55 16.39
N LEU A 54 3.15 1.74 17.15
CA LEU A 54 3.38 1.96 18.57
C LEU A 54 4.32 3.15 18.82
N GLU A 55 5.37 3.32 18.03
CA GLU A 55 6.25 4.50 18.07
C GLU A 55 5.48 5.80 17.85
N ARG A 56 4.63 5.86 16.79
CA ARG A 56 3.77 7.05 16.55
C ARG A 56 2.78 7.29 17.68
N ARG A 57 2.45 6.28 18.47
CA ARG A 57 1.61 6.41 19.65
C ARG A 57 2.42 6.96 20.83
N ALA A 58 3.62 6.45 21.08
CA ALA A 58 4.54 6.97 22.08
C ALA A 58 4.85 8.46 21.84
N TRP A 59 5.17 8.84 20.60
CA TRP A 59 5.38 10.24 20.21
C TRP A 59 4.20 11.14 20.54
N ARG A 60 2.96 10.70 20.26
CA ARG A 60 1.76 11.49 20.58
C ARG A 60 1.51 11.58 22.08
N SER A 61 1.83 10.53 22.84
CA SER A 61 1.73 10.55 24.29
C SER A 61 2.74 11.52 24.90
N ALA A 62 4.02 11.42 24.51
CA ALA A 62 5.09 12.31 24.98
C ALA A 62 4.80 13.78 24.64
N ALA A 63 4.28 14.06 23.43
CA ALA A 63 3.90 15.41 23.03
C ALA A 63 2.74 16.00 23.87
N HIS A 64 1.91 15.16 24.48
CA HIS A 64 0.77 15.60 25.29
C HIS A 64 1.08 15.67 26.79
N HIS A 65 1.82 14.69 27.31
CA HIS A 65 2.07 14.54 28.75
C HIS A 65 3.47 14.99 29.18
N GLY A 66 4.34 15.37 28.23
CA GLY A 66 5.76 15.56 28.48
C GLY A 66 6.56 14.25 28.45
N GLY A 67 7.89 14.35 28.51
CA GLY A 67 8.82 13.22 28.46
C GLY A 67 9.37 12.91 27.06
N HIS A 68 10.11 11.81 26.93
CA HIS A 68 10.75 11.40 25.67
C HIS A 68 10.16 10.10 25.12
N ALA A 69 9.80 10.08 23.83
CA ALA A 69 9.23 8.90 23.18
C ALA A 69 10.14 7.66 23.25
N ARG A 70 11.47 7.84 23.33
CA ARG A 70 12.46 6.76 23.46
C ARG A 70 12.33 5.97 24.76
N GLU A 71 11.72 6.54 25.81
CA GLU A 71 11.43 5.82 27.05
C GLU A 71 10.45 4.65 26.81
N ALA A 72 9.70 4.68 25.70
CA ALA A 72 8.79 3.62 25.31
C ALA A 72 9.47 2.46 24.58
N ASP A 73 10.73 2.59 24.12
CA ASP A 73 11.35 1.63 23.18
C ASP A 73 11.34 0.20 23.74
N GLY A 74 11.74 0.03 25.01
CA GLY A 74 11.73 -1.30 25.67
C GLY A 74 10.33 -1.90 25.81
N LEU A 75 9.30 -1.07 26.04
CA LEU A 75 7.91 -1.52 26.11
C LEU A 75 7.38 -1.92 24.72
N ILE A 76 7.74 -1.15 23.69
CA ILE A 76 7.37 -1.44 22.31
C ILE A 76 7.97 -2.77 21.88
N GLU A 77 9.27 -2.99 22.12
CA GLU A 77 9.94 -4.26 21.81
C GLU A 77 9.29 -5.44 22.53
N SER A 78 8.99 -5.30 23.83
CA SER A 78 8.31 -6.35 24.59
C SER A 78 6.95 -6.71 23.99
N VAL A 79 6.13 -5.72 23.62
CA VAL A 79 4.80 -5.97 23.03
C VAL A 79 4.91 -6.56 21.62
N VAL A 80 5.86 -6.09 20.81
CA VAL A 80 6.10 -6.64 19.47
C VAL A 80 6.52 -8.11 19.55
N ASN A 81 7.46 -8.45 20.43
CA ASN A 81 7.91 -9.83 20.63
C ASN A 81 6.77 -10.73 21.10
N GLN A 82 5.93 -10.27 22.05
CA GLN A 82 4.73 -11.00 22.45
C GLN A 82 3.78 -11.25 21.26
N CYS A 83 3.59 -10.28 20.36
CA CYS A 83 2.75 -10.46 19.18
C CYS A 83 3.35 -11.48 18.19
N ILE A 84 4.68 -11.54 18.08
CA ILE A 84 5.38 -12.52 17.24
C ILE A 84 5.24 -13.92 17.83
N GLU A 85 5.53 -14.08 19.13
CA GLU A 85 5.43 -15.36 19.85
C GLU A 85 4.01 -15.95 19.81
N LEU A 86 2.99 -15.10 19.90
CA LEU A 86 1.59 -15.50 19.77
C LEU A 86 1.13 -15.74 18.32
N GLY A 87 2.01 -15.55 17.33
CA GLY A 87 1.70 -15.71 15.91
C GLY A 87 0.73 -14.66 15.35
N LEU A 88 0.53 -13.54 16.06
CA LEU A 88 -0.34 -12.45 15.62
C LEU A 88 0.30 -11.61 14.50
N VAL A 89 1.63 -11.67 14.40
CA VAL A 89 2.41 -11.03 13.34
C VAL A 89 3.41 -12.03 12.77
N ASP A 90 3.38 -12.19 11.45
CA ASP A 90 4.30 -13.03 10.70
C ASP A 90 4.67 -12.29 9.39
N ASP A 91 5.92 -11.86 9.28
CA ASP A 91 6.43 -11.13 8.12
C ASP A 91 6.47 -12.00 6.85
N THR A 92 6.64 -13.32 6.99
CA THR A 92 6.62 -14.26 5.88
C THR A 92 5.22 -14.38 5.31
N ALA A 93 4.23 -14.63 6.17
CA ALA A 93 2.83 -14.69 5.76
C ALA A 93 2.34 -13.34 5.20
N TYR A 94 2.70 -12.24 5.85
CA TYR A 94 2.42 -10.88 5.36
C TYR A 94 3.04 -10.63 3.98
N GLY A 95 4.31 -10.98 3.82
CA GLY A 95 5.06 -10.84 2.58
C GLY A 95 4.42 -11.61 1.43
N ARG A 96 4.10 -12.90 1.62
CA ARG A 96 3.39 -13.72 0.60
C ARG A 96 2.07 -13.09 0.18
N ALA A 97 1.27 -12.63 1.14
CA ALA A 97 0.00 -11.98 0.85
C ALA A 97 0.19 -10.68 0.05
N LEU A 98 1.20 -9.88 0.40
CA LEU A 98 1.54 -8.65 -0.31
C LEU A 98 2.02 -8.92 -1.74
N VAL A 99 2.89 -9.92 -1.93
CA VAL A 99 3.36 -10.38 -3.24
C VAL A 99 2.17 -10.73 -4.12
N ARG A 100 1.30 -11.65 -3.67
CA ARG A 100 0.09 -12.05 -4.41
C ARG A 100 -0.77 -10.86 -4.80
N ARG A 101 -1.01 -9.93 -3.86
CA ARG A 101 -1.80 -8.71 -4.10
C ARG A 101 -1.22 -7.83 -5.21
N ILE A 102 0.11 -7.66 -5.23
CA ILE A 102 0.81 -6.85 -6.23
C ILE A 102 0.81 -7.56 -7.59
N ARG A 103 1.10 -8.86 -7.63
CA ARG A 103 1.16 -9.67 -8.86
C ARG A 103 -0.19 -9.79 -9.55
N ASN A 104 -1.27 -10.03 -8.80
CA ASN A 104 -2.65 -10.03 -9.33
C ASN A 104 -3.06 -8.70 -9.98
N ARG A 105 -2.34 -7.62 -9.67
CA ARG A 105 -2.54 -6.28 -10.23
C ARG A 105 -1.53 -5.93 -11.34
N GLY A 106 -0.76 -6.90 -11.84
CA GLY A 106 0.27 -6.68 -12.85
C GLY A 106 1.44 -5.85 -12.30
N GLY A 107 1.90 -6.12 -11.07
CA GLY A 107 3.06 -5.43 -10.51
C GLY A 107 4.36 -6.18 -10.78
N SER A 108 5.35 -5.49 -11.34
CA SER A 108 6.68 -6.04 -11.64
C SER A 108 7.41 -6.60 -10.41
N LEU A 109 8.40 -7.46 -10.63
CA LEU A 109 9.32 -7.93 -9.60
C LEU A 109 9.98 -6.79 -8.82
N ARG A 110 10.43 -5.74 -9.53
CA ARG A 110 11.03 -4.55 -8.90
C ARG A 110 10.03 -3.84 -7.99
N ARG A 111 8.76 -3.75 -8.40
CA ARG A 111 7.70 -3.17 -7.57
C ARG A 111 7.43 -4.01 -6.32
N VAL A 112 7.41 -5.33 -6.46
CA VAL A 112 7.25 -6.25 -5.32
C VAL A 112 8.38 -6.04 -4.31
N GLN A 113 9.64 -6.08 -4.77
CA GLN A 113 10.80 -5.86 -3.91
C GLN A 113 10.75 -4.51 -3.18
N SER A 114 10.46 -3.43 -3.91
CA SER A 114 10.38 -2.09 -3.33
C SER A 114 9.28 -1.98 -2.27
N GLU A 115 8.10 -2.58 -2.51
CA GLU A 115 7.02 -2.56 -1.53
C GLU A 115 7.32 -3.43 -0.30
N LEU A 116 7.97 -4.59 -0.45
CA LEU A 116 8.41 -5.41 0.70
C LEU A 116 9.37 -4.62 1.60
N ILE A 117 10.40 -4.01 1.00
CA ILE A 117 11.37 -3.16 1.73
C ILE A 117 10.67 -1.98 2.41
N LYS A 118 9.77 -1.30 1.69
CA LYS A 118 9.01 -0.16 2.24
C LYS A 118 8.10 -0.56 3.40
N LYS A 119 7.60 -1.79 3.41
CA LYS A 119 6.84 -2.36 4.53
C LYS A 119 7.73 -2.88 5.66
N GLY A 120 9.05 -2.85 5.50
CA GLY A 120 10.01 -3.31 6.48
C GLY A 120 9.98 -4.82 6.66
N VAL A 121 9.66 -5.57 5.60
CA VAL A 121 9.85 -7.02 5.60
C VAL A 121 11.36 -7.31 5.61
N PRO A 122 11.83 -8.22 6.50
CA PRO A 122 13.23 -8.61 6.58
C PRO A 122 13.85 -9.02 5.25
N GLN A 123 15.16 -8.76 5.09
CA GLN A 123 15.86 -8.92 3.81
C GLN A 123 15.95 -10.38 3.35
N ASP A 124 16.16 -11.30 4.29
CA ASP A 124 16.13 -12.75 4.13
C ASP A 124 14.77 -13.21 3.58
N ILE A 125 13.67 -12.84 4.27
CA ILE A 125 12.30 -13.15 3.84
C ILE A 125 12.02 -12.55 2.45
N CYS A 126 12.44 -11.30 2.22
CA CYS A 126 12.29 -10.66 0.92
C CYS A 126 13.02 -11.43 -0.18
N GLY A 127 14.25 -11.88 0.09
CA GLY A 127 15.05 -12.69 -0.83
C GLY A 127 14.37 -14.01 -1.18
N ASP A 128 13.84 -14.71 -0.18
CA ASP A 128 13.15 -15.99 -0.37
C ASP A 128 11.87 -15.84 -1.18
N LEU A 129 11.03 -14.85 -0.85
CA LEU A 129 9.80 -14.57 -1.59
C LEU A 129 10.06 -14.20 -3.05
N LEU A 130 11.14 -13.45 -3.33
CA LEU A 130 11.52 -13.10 -4.70
C LEU A 130 12.07 -14.30 -5.47
N ARG A 131 12.71 -15.27 -4.79
CA ARG A 131 13.16 -16.52 -5.40
C ARG A 131 11.96 -17.40 -5.77
N GLU A 132 11.06 -17.65 -4.81
CA GLU A 132 9.79 -18.38 -5.04
C GLU A 132 8.98 -17.77 -6.20
N LEU A 133 8.94 -16.44 -6.27
CA LEU A 133 8.20 -15.75 -7.32
C LEU A 133 8.79 -15.96 -8.72
N LYS A 134 10.13 -16.00 -8.84
CA LYS A 134 10.80 -16.25 -10.13
C LYS A 134 10.62 -17.67 -10.63
N GLU A 135 10.43 -18.64 -9.74
CA GLU A 135 10.20 -20.04 -10.08
C GLU A 135 8.75 -20.30 -10.50
N SER A 136 7.80 -19.55 -9.94
CA SER A 136 6.36 -19.81 -10.08
C SER A 136 5.64 -18.96 -11.15
N ASP A 137 6.19 -17.82 -11.56
CA ASP A 137 5.48 -16.83 -12.38
C ASP A 137 6.40 -16.13 -13.37
N THR A 138 5.91 -15.86 -14.59
CA THR A 138 6.68 -15.16 -15.61
C THR A 138 6.46 -13.65 -15.52
N GLU A 139 7.56 -12.88 -15.57
CA GLU A 139 7.48 -11.41 -15.60
C GLU A 139 6.67 -10.92 -16.83
N LEU A 140 6.63 -11.72 -17.90
CA LEU A 140 5.87 -11.47 -19.12
C LEU A 140 4.36 -11.49 -18.89
N GLU A 141 3.82 -12.53 -18.25
CA GLU A 141 2.39 -12.63 -17.92
C GLU A 141 1.93 -11.45 -17.05
N THR A 142 2.73 -11.11 -16.04
CA THR A 142 2.45 -9.97 -15.17
C THR A 142 2.44 -8.64 -15.95
N ALA A 143 3.36 -8.48 -16.92
CA ALA A 143 3.41 -7.31 -17.78
C ALA A 143 2.19 -7.23 -18.73
N GLN A 144 1.71 -8.36 -19.25
CA GLN A 144 0.48 -8.43 -20.05
C GLN A 144 -0.75 -8.04 -19.21
N ILE A 145 -0.87 -8.52 -17.97
CA ILE A 145 -1.93 -8.12 -17.03
C ILE A 145 -1.91 -6.60 -16.82
N TYR A 146 -0.72 -6.03 -16.62
CA TYR A 146 -0.54 -4.59 -16.46
C TYR A 146 -1.00 -3.81 -17.70
N ALA A 147 -0.52 -4.19 -18.89
CA ALA A 147 -0.82 -3.55 -20.16
C ALA A 147 -2.34 -3.61 -20.46
N ARG A 148 -2.96 -4.77 -20.28
CA ARG A 148 -4.41 -4.97 -20.47
C ARG A 148 -5.23 -4.08 -19.54
N ARG A 149 -4.90 -4.06 -18.24
CA ARG A 149 -5.63 -3.24 -17.26
C ARG A 149 -5.49 -1.74 -17.53
N ARG A 150 -4.32 -1.31 -18.02
CA ARG A 150 -4.02 0.10 -18.31
C ARG A 150 -4.35 0.51 -19.76
N ARG A 151 -4.82 -0.42 -20.60
CA ARG A 151 -5.12 -0.23 -22.03
C ARG A 151 -3.91 0.35 -22.79
N LEU A 152 -2.74 -0.24 -22.56
CA LEU A 152 -1.48 0.14 -23.22
C LEU A 152 -1.24 -0.77 -24.45
N GLY A 153 -0.49 -0.25 -25.42
CA GLY A 153 -0.04 -0.99 -26.60
C GLY A 153 -1.17 -1.74 -27.29
N PRO A 154 -1.10 -3.08 -27.42
CA PRO A 154 -2.14 -3.92 -28.04
C PRO A 154 -3.57 -3.62 -27.56
N HIS A 155 -3.73 -3.27 -26.29
CA HIS A 155 -5.04 -3.07 -25.67
C HIS A 155 -5.54 -1.62 -25.75
N ARG A 156 -4.76 -0.72 -26.38
CA ARG A 156 -5.12 0.69 -26.58
C ARG A 156 -6.22 0.81 -27.65
N ARG A 157 -7.20 1.66 -27.36
CA ARG A 157 -8.28 2.03 -28.29
C ARG A 157 -8.30 3.56 -28.48
N PRO A 158 -8.50 4.06 -29.71
CA PRO A 158 -8.55 3.32 -30.98
C PRO A 158 -7.18 2.73 -31.38
N PRO A 159 -7.12 1.64 -32.19
CA PRO A 159 -5.87 1.01 -32.61
C PRO A 159 -4.91 1.93 -33.36
N GLU A 160 -5.43 2.89 -34.13
CA GLU A 160 -4.65 3.86 -34.91
C GLU A 160 -3.71 4.72 -34.04
N LYS A 161 -4.07 4.91 -32.76
CA LYS A 161 -3.27 5.70 -31.81
C LYS A 161 -2.15 4.88 -31.14
N ARG A 162 -1.99 3.60 -31.47
CA ARG A 162 -0.97 2.74 -30.84
C ARG A 162 0.45 3.28 -31.08
N ASP A 163 0.76 3.67 -32.32
CA ASP A 163 2.09 4.16 -32.67
C ASP A 163 2.38 5.54 -32.06
N GLU A 164 1.42 6.46 -32.11
CA GLU A 164 1.52 7.79 -31.48
C GLU A 164 1.81 7.70 -29.96
N TYR A 165 1.20 6.72 -29.29
CA TYR A 165 1.33 6.53 -27.84
C TYR A 165 2.41 5.51 -27.45
N ARG A 166 3.11 4.89 -28.40
CA ARG A 166 4.11 3.83 -28.14
C ARG A 166 5.17 4.29 -27.13
N GLN A 167 5.73 5.49 -27.32
CA GLN A 167 6.74 6.04 -26.42
C GLN A 167 6.18 6.32 -25.01
N LYS A 168 4.91 6.74 -24.92
CA LYS A 168 4.23 6.96 -23.63
C LYS A 168 3.98 5.63 -22.92
N ASP A 169 3.63 4.59 -23.66
CA ASP A 169 3.37 3.23 -23.15
C ASP A 169 4.67 2.57 -22.66
N LEU A 170 5.75 2.68 -23.44
CA LEU A 170 7.11 2.31 -23.03
C LEU A 170 7.49 2.97 -21.69
N ALA A 171 7.35 4.30 -21.61
CA ALA A 171 7.67 5.05 -20.40
C ALA A 171 6.79 4.65 -19.21
N ALA A 172 5.51 4.33 -19.44
CA ALA A 172 4.59 3.92 -18.40
C ALA A 172 4.93 2.54 -17.82
N MET A 173 5.35 1.58 -18.66
CA MET A 173 5.79 0.26 -18.20
C MET A 173 7.17 0.30 -17.54
N ALA A 174 8.09 1.12 -18.06
CA ALA A 174 9.40 1.34 -17.44
C ALA A 174 9.27 1.92 -16.02
N ARG A 175 8.41 2.94 -15.84
CA ARG A 175 8.09 3.49 -14.51
C ARG A 175 7.37 2.49 -13.59
N ALA A 176 6.68 1.51 -14.15
CA ALA A 176 6.11 0.40 -13.38
C ALA A 176 7.15 -0.66 -12.98
N GLY A 177 8.39 -0.54 -13.45
CA GLY A 177 9.54 -1.37 -13.06
C GLY A 177 9.78 -2.59 -13.94
N PHE A 178 9.11 -2.71 -15.09
CA PHE A 178 9.35 -3.82 -16.02
C PHE A 178 10.69 -3.66 -16.77
N PRO A 179 11.42 -4.75 -17.05
CA PRO A 179 12.64 -4.71 -17.84
C PRO A 179 12.34 -4.46 -19.33
N SER A 180 13.24 -3.77 -20.02
CA SER A 180 13.04 -3.33 -21.41
C SER A 180 12.65 -4.46 -22.37
N SER A 181 13.29 -5.64 -22.24
CA SER A 181 13.00 -6.82 -23.06
C SER A 181 11.53 -7.27 -22.95
N ILE A 182 10.98 -7.31 -21.73
CA ILE A 182 9.58 -7.67 -21.48
C ILE A 182 8.63 -6.59 -21.99
N ILE A 183 8.98 -5.32 -21.84
CA ILE A 183 8.16 -4.23 -22.35
C ILE A 183 8.03 -4.33 -23.87
N MET A 184 9.15 -4.51 -24.59
CA MET A 184 9.14 -4.67 -26.04
C MET A 184 8.31 -5.89 -26.45
N ALA A 185 8.53 -7.04 -25.81
CA ALA A 185 7.75 -8.26 -26.08
C ALA A 185 6.24 -8.05 -25.92
N VAL A 186 5.80 -7.33 -24.89
CA VAL A 186 4.37 -7.03 -24.68
C VAL A 186 3.84 -6.05 -25.72
N LEU A 187 4.56 -4.97 -26.03
CA LEU A 187 4.07 -3.95 -26.96
C LEU A 187 4.09 -4.42 -28.43
N ASP A 188 5.01 -5.32 -28.78
CA ASP A 188 5.10 -5.88 -30.14
C ASP A 188 4.23 -7.14 -30.34
N SER A 189 3.61 -7.67 -29.28
CA SER A 189 2.74 -8.87 -29.36
C SER A 189 1.53 -8.69 -30.28
N SER A 190 1.08 -7.45 -30.54
CA SER A 190 0.01 -7.18 -31.53
C SER A 190 0.49 -7.05 -32.97
N ARG A 191 1.80 -7.18 -33.26
CA ARG A 191 2.28 -7.21 -34.66
C ARG A 191 2.15 -8.59 -35.30
N GLN A 192 1.85 -9.63 -34.53
CA GLN A 192 1.80 -11.02 -35.01
C GLN A 192 0.39 -11.60 -35.15
N VAL A 193 -0.66 -10.84 -34.84
CA VAL A 193 -2.04 -11.33 -34.97
C VAL A 193 -2.86 -10.28 -35.71
N ASP A 194 -2.93 -10.44 -37.04
CA ASP A 194 -4.19 -10.54 -37.80
C ASP A 194 -3.86 -10.91 -39.27
N PRO A 195 -3.86 -12.21 -39.64
CA PRO A 195 -4.09 -12.66 -41.00
C PRO A 195 -5.46 -13.32 -41.15
N ASP A 196 -6.48 -12.90 -40.38
CA ASP A 196 -7.92 -13.12 -40.64
C ASP A 196 -8.77 -12.54 -39.48
N ALA A 197 -9.30 -11.33 -39.66
CA ALA A 197 -10.42 -10.77 -38.91
C ALA A 197 -11.16 -9.72 -39.75
#